data_AF-A0A9E5N339-F1
#
_entry.id   AF-A0A9E5N339-F1
#
_cell.length_a   1.000
_cell.length_b   1.000
_cell.length_c   1.000
_cell.angle_alpha   90.00
_cell.angle_beta   90.00
_cell.angle_gamma   90.00
#
_symmetry.space_group_name_H-M   'P 1'
#
loop_
_entity.id
_entity.type
_entity.pdbx_description
1 polymer ?
#
loop_
_entity_poly.entity_id
_entity_poly.type
_entity_poly.pdbx_seq_one_letter_code
_entity_poly.pdbx_strand_id
1 'polypeptide(L)'
;MAKKGRKPKPAARRSATEVRVRQVPAENEWELLHPRCALERTDDIQEVETILAADENEVAMDELRWLLSGCSDFIQAHRMLGELALAAGDLSLARGHFGFAFHAGAKAWKKAGKPSPLPYRRQANRDFFESGKGLVHCLQQAKKRQMVQEVVEVMLACDPTDPLAVRRLVQT
;
A
#
# COMPACT_ATOMS: atom_id res chain seq x y z
N MET A 1 -8.76 -36.14 -1.58
CA MET A 1 -8.70 -35.03 -2.55
C MET A 1 -7.24 -34.76 -2.87
N ALA A 2 -6.83 -34.93 -4.13
CA ALA A 2 -5.43 -34.81 -4.53
C ALA A 2 -5.01 -33.33 -4.54
N LYS A 3 -3.97 -32.98 -3.76
CA LYS A 3 -3.31 -31.67 -3.83
C LYS A 3 -2.71 -31.53 -5.23
N LYS A 4 -3.32 -30.68 -6.06
CA LYS A 4 -2.80 -30.35 -7.39
C LYS A 4 -1.44 -29.66 -7.19
N GLY A 5 -0.36 -30.36 -7.53
CA GLY A 5 1.00 -29.86 -7.33
C GLY A 5 1.19 -28.51 -8.01
N ARG A 6 1.47 -27.46 -7.22
CA ARG A 6 1.74 -26.12 -7.71
C ARG A 6 3.02 -26.18 -8.55
N LYS A 7 2.96 -25.80 -9.83
CA LYS A 7 4.15 -25.69 -10.68
C LYS A 7 5.13 -24.70 -10.04
N PRO A 8 6.45 -24.95 -10.08
CA PRO A 8 7.43 -24.02 -9.55
C PRO A 8 7.33 -22.67 -10.26
N LYS A 9 6.98 -21.61 -9.52
CA LYS A 9 6.94 -20.24 -10.06
C LYS A 9 8.37 -19.79 -10.39
N PRO A 10 8.63 -19.25 -11.59
CA PRO A 10 9.96 -18.77 -11.96
C PRO A 10 10.42 -17.66 -11.01
N ALA A 11 11.73 -17.63 -10.71
CA ALA A 11 12.31 -16.61 -9.86
C ALA A 11 12.10 -15.22 -10.48
N ALA A 12 11.58 -14.29 -9.71
CA ALA A 12 11.29 -12.94 -10.18
C ALA A 12 12.59 -12.18 -10.52
N ARG A 13 12.67 -11.63 -11.74
CA ARG A 13 13.76 -10.71 -12.13
C ARG A 13 13.60 -9.37 -11.39
N ARG A 14 14.68 -8.86 -10.77
CA ARG A 14 14.69 -7.55 -10.12
C ARG A 14 14.66 -6.44 -11.17
N SER A 15 13.60 -5.65 -11.23
CA SER A 15 13.48 -4.45 -12.09
C SER A 15 13.64 -3.17 -11.26
N ALA A 16 13.76 -2.01 -11.92
CA ALA A 16 13.71 -0.72 -11.22
C ALA A 16 12.39 -0.57 -10.45
N THR A 17 12.47 -0.39 -9.13
CA THR A 17 11.32 -0.45 -8.22
C THR A 17 10.71 0.91 -7.87
N GLU A 18 11.24 2.03 -8.34
CA GLU A 18 10.83 3.32 -7.76
C GLU A 18 9.41 3.79 -8.15
N VAL A 19 8.56 4.03 -7.15
CA VAL A 19 7.28 4.76 -7.28
C VAL A 19 7.55 6.23 -7.58
N ARG A 20 6.79 6.80 -8.51
CA ARG A 20 6.87 8.22 -8.92
C ARG A 20 5.51 8.90 -8.83
N VAL A 21 5.45 10.16 -9.21
CA VAL A 21 4.19 10.90 -9.37
C VAL A 21 4.16 11.50 -10.78
N ARG A 22 2.98 11.56 -11.40
CA ARG A 22 2.75 12.36 -12.61
C ARG A 22 1.53 13.26 -12.45
N GLN A 23 1.54 14.36 -13.18
CA GLN A 23 0.34 15.16 -13.38
C GLN A 23 -0.57 14.44 -14.38
N VAL A 24 -1.88 14.53 -14.16
CA VAL A 24 -2.94 14.15 -15.08
C VAL A 24 -3.48 15.43 -15.72
N PRO A 25 -3.06 15.77 -16.96
CA PRO A 25 -3.27 17.11 -17.51
C PRO A 25 -4.74 17.52 -17.63
N ALA A 26 -5.63 16.56 -17.93
CA ALA A 26 -7.05 16.84 -18.14
C ALA A 26 -7.79 17.26 -16.86
N GLU A 27 -7.30 16.88 -15.69
CA GLU A 27 -8.00 17.08 -14.42
C GLU A 27 -7.25 18.03 -13.46
N ASN A 28 -6.04 18.47 -13.83
CA ASN A 28 -5.12 19.20 -12.95
C ASN A 28 -4.89 18.50 -11.60
N GLU A 29 -4.86 17.18 -11.63
CA GLU A 29 -4.61 16.31 -10.47
C GLU A 29 -3.30 15.56 -10.63
N TRP A 30 -2.85 14.92 -9.56
CA TRP A 30 -1.65 14.11 -9.53
C TRP A 30 -1.95 12.67 -9.15
N GLU A 31 -1.15 11.75 -9.67
CA GLU A 31 -1.26 10.35 -9.30
C GLU A 31 0.09 9.66 -9.18
N LEU A 32 0.11 8.62 -8.36
CA LEU A 32 1.26 7.74 -8.25
C LEU A 32 1.46 6.97 -9.56
N LEU A 33 2.71 6.89 -9.98
CA LEU A 33 3.19 5.99 -11.01
C LEU A 33 3.87 4.81 -10.33
N HIS A 34 3.23 3.65 -10.38
CA HIS A 34 3.77 2.41 -9.85
C HIS A 34 4.91 1.88 -10.74
N PRO A 35 5.93 1.22 -10.17
CA PRO A 35 7.03 0.68 -10.94
C PRO A 35 6.54 -0.39 -11.92
N ARG A 36 7.27 -0.54 -13.03
CA ARG A 36 6.93 -1.54 -14.07
C ARG A 36 6.79 -2.95 -13.50
N CYS A 37 7.62 -3.33 -12.51
CA CYS A 37 7.52 -4.64 -11.87
C CYS A 37 6.19 -4.86 -11.14
N ALA A 38 5.55 -3.82 -10.61
CA ALA A 38 4.25 -3.93 -9.98
C ALA A 38 3.15 -4.06 -11.06
N LEU A 39 3.25 -3.26 -12.12
CA LEU A 39 2.30 -3.31 -13.24
C LEU A 39 2.27 -4.69 -13.93
N GLU A 40 3.44 -5.30 -14.13
CA GLU A 40 3.57 -6.65 -14.71
C GLU A 40 2.98 -7.76 -13.82
N ARG A 41 2.58 -7.45 -12.58
CA ARG A 41 2.02 -8.39 -11.58
C ARG A 41 0.55 -8.10 -11.25
N THR A 42 -0.12 -7.31 -12.10
CA THR A 42 -1.54 -6.94 -11.89
C THR A 42 -2.45 -8.18 -11.92
N ASP A 43 -2.16 -9.16 -12.77
CA ASP A 43 -2.95 -10.40 -12.83
C ASP A 43 -2.69 -11.26 -11.59
N ASP A 44 -1.44 -11.33 -11.11
CA ASP A 44 -1.10 -12.10 -9.92
C ASP A 44 -1.75 -11.51 -8.65
N ILE A 45 -1.84 -10.17 -8.53
CA ILE A 45 -2.50 -9.56 -7.36
C ILE A 45 -4.02 -9.79 -7.37
N GLN A 46 -4.65 -9.86 -8.55
CA GLN A 46 -6.06 -10.26 -8.71
C GLN A 46 -6.28 -11.73 -8.32
N GLU A 47 -5.31 -12.61 -8.60
CA GLU A 47 -5.33 -13.99 -8.09
C GLU A 47 -5.32 -14.00 -6.56
N VAL A 48 -4.49 -13.16 -5.91
CA VAL A 48 -4.49 -13.02 -4.44
C VAL A 48 -5.85 -12.57 -3.92
N GLU A 49 -6.52 -11.61 -4.57
CA GLU A 49 -7.87 -11.18 -4.17
C GLU A 49 -8.87 -12.34 -4.24
N THR A 50 -8.75 -13.22 -5.23
CA THR A 50 -9.57 -14.44 -5.35
C THR A 50 -9.27 -15.44 -4.23
N ILE A 51 -8.00 -15.62 -3.88
CA ILE A 51 -7.55 -16.49 -2.77
C ILE A 51 -8.11 -15.96 -1.44
N LEU A 52 -8.03 -14.65 -1.21
CA LEU A 52 -8.59 -14.00 -0.02
C LEU A 52 -10.11 -14.13 0.06
N ALA A 53 -10.82 -14.01 -1.07
CA ALA A 53 -12.26 -14.22 -1.13
C ALA A 53 -12.68 -15.67 -0.76
N ALA A 54 -11.76 -16.63 -0.86
CA ALA A 54 -11.93 -18.02 -0.43
C ALA A 54 -11.47 -18.27 1.03
N ASP A 55 -11.11 -17.23 1.78
CA ASP A 55 -10.56 -17.28 3.15
C ASP A 55 -9.24 -18.09 3.26
N GLU A 56 -8.50 -18.21 2.16
CA GLU A 56 -7.21 -18.92 2.12
C GLU A 56 -6.05 -18.00 2.52
N ASN A 57 -6.12 -17.43 3.73
CA ASN A 57 -5.22 -16.36 4.21
C ASN A 57 -3.72 -16.75 4.21
N GLU A 58 -3.38 -18.00 4.57
CA GLU A 58 -1.99 -18.48 4.54
C GLU A 58 -1.43 -18.51 3.11
N VAL A 59 -2.23 -18.98 2.15
CA VAL A 59 -1.85 -19.02 0.74
C VAL A 59 -1.70 -17.61 0.19
N ALA A 60 -2.61 -16.70 0.54
CA ALA A 60 -2.52 -15.30 0.14
C ALA A 60 -1.24 -14.64 0.69
N MET A 61 -0.87 -14.89 1.95
CA MET A 61 0.38 -14.37 2.52
C MET A 61 1.62 -14.85 1.75
N ASP A 62 1.70 -16.13 1.42
CA ASP A 62 2.82 -16.69 0.67
C ASP A 62 2.90 -16.10 -0.75
N GLU A 63 1.76 -15.91 -1.41
CA GLU A 63 1.70 -15.27 -2.72
C GLU A 63 2.13 -13.80 -2.68
N LEU A 64 1.63 -13.03 -1.71
CA LEU A 64 2.03 -11.64 -1.54
C LEU A 64 3.53 -11.50 -1.26
N ARG A 65 4.11 -12.40 -0.45
CA ARG A 65 5.57 -12.45 -0.22
C ARG A 65 6.34 -12.78 -1.50
N TRP A 66 5.83 -13.71 -2.32
CA TRP A 66 6.40 -14.00 -3.63
C TRP A 66 6.36 -12.78 -4.56
N LEU A 67 5.26 -12.03 -4.59
CA LEU A 67 5.15 -10.78 -5.37
C LEU A 67 6.19 -9.75 -4.92
N LEU A 68 6.33 -9.54 -3.61
CA LEU A 68 7.32 -8.61 -3.05
C LEU A 68 8.77 -9.03 -3.31
N SER A 69 9.04 -10.33 -3.43
CA SER A 69 10.37 -10.82 -3.84
C SER A 69 10.76 -10.34 -5.24
N GLY A 70 9.76 -10.06 -6.09
CA GLY A 70 9.94 -9.56 -7.44
C GLY A 70 9.79 -8.05 -7.61
N CYS A 71 9.11 -7.39 -6.67
CA CYS A 71 8.92 -5.94 -6.70
C CYS A 71 8.73 -5.44 -5.26
N SER A 72 9.83 -4.98 -4.63
CA SER A 72 9.79 -4.51 -3.23
C SER A 72 8.87 -3.32 -3.03
N ASP A 73 8.70 -2.47 -4.04
CA ASP A 73 7.94 -1.22 -3.92
C ASP A 73 6.49 -1.39 -4.41
N PHE A 74 5.98 -2.63 -4.43
CA PHE A 74 4.60 -2.93 -4.79
C PHE A 74 3.65 -2.56 -3.64
N ILE A 75 3.17 -1.31 -3.65
CA ILE A 75 2.35 -0.71 -2.57
C ILE A 75 1.11 -1.57 -2.24
N GLN A 76 0.36 -2.04 -3.24
CA GLN A 76 -0.85 -2.87 -3.02
C GLN A 76 -0.53 -4.16 -2.26
N ALA A 77 0.54 -4.87 -2.64
CA ALA A 77 0.93 -6.10 -1.96
C ALA A 77 1.36 -5.85 -0.49
N HIS A 78 2.07 -4.74 -0.23
CA HIS A 78 2.34 -4.32 1.13
C HIS A 78 1.07 -3.97 1.91
N ARG A 79 0.11 -3.24 1.33
CA ARG A 79 -1.18 -2.93 1.99
C ARG A 79 -1.88 -4.22 2.42
N MET A 80 -2.04 -5.18 1.51
CA MET A 80 -2.74 -6.44 1.76
C MET A 80 -2.05 -7.29 2.84
N LEU A 81 -0.71 -7.35 2.85
CA LEU A 81 0.03 -8.00 3.95
C LEU A 81 -0.15 -7.27 5.28
N GLY A 82 -0.25 -5.94 5.27
CA GLY A 82 -0.56 -5.15 6.45
C GLY A 82 -1.93 -5.48 7.04
N GLU A 83 -2.95 -5.63 6.19
CA GLU A 83 -4.31 -6.00 6.58
C GLU A 83 -4.38 -7.42 7.15
N LEU A 84 -3.72 -8.39 6.50
CA LEU A 84 -3.65 -9.77 6.99
C LEU A 84 -2.93 -9.85 8.35
N ALA A 85 -1.80 -9.17 8.50
CA ALA A 85 -1.08 -9.11 9.77
C ALA A 85 -1.92 -8.46 10.87
N LEU A 86 -2.66 -7.39 10.53
CA LEU A 86 -3.56 -6.72 11.48
C LEU A 86 -4.70 -7.64 11.92
N ALA A 87 -5.33 -8.35 10.97
CA ALA A 87 -6.39 -9.32 11.25
C ALA A 87 -5.89 -10.48 12.13
N ALA A 88 -4.64 -10.88 11.97
CA ALA A 88 -3.98 -11.88 12.83
C ALA A 88 -3.54 -11.34 14.20
N GLY A 89 -3.76 -10.04 14.49
CA GLY A 89 -3.35 -9.40 15.74
C GLY A 89 -1.85 -9.06 15.82
N ASP A 90 -1.08 -9.24 14.74
CA ASP A 90 0.33 -8.86 14.68
C ASP A 90 0.50 -7.39 14.29
N LEU A 91 0.33 -6.52 15.29
CA LEU A 91 0.47 -5.07 15.13
C LEU A 91 1.86 -4.63 14.67
N SER A 92 2.91 -5.37 15.03
CA SER A 92 4.28 -5.01 14.68
C SER A 92 4.51 -5.24 13.19
N LEU A 93 4.10 -6.41 12.69
CA LEU A 93 4.19 -6.76 11.28
C LEU A 93 3.27 -5.89 10.42
N ALA A 94 2.04 -5.66 10.87
CA ALA A 94 1.09 -4.76 10.20
C ALA A 94 1.68 -3.35 10.03
N ARG A 95 2.22 -2.78 11.11
CA ARG A 95 2.90 -1.47 11.08
C ARG A 95 4.06 -1.45 10.10
N GLY A 96 4.84 -2.52 10.02
CA GLY A 96 5.95 -2.64 9.07
C GLY A 96 5.49 -2.56 7.62
N HIS A 97 4.47 -3.34 7.27
CA HIS A 97 3.93 -3.38 5.91
C HIS A 97 3.21 -2.09 5.51
N PHE A 98 2.30 -1.57 6.34
CA PHE A 98 1.65 -0.29 6.08
C PHE A 98 2.65 0.88 6.03
N GLY A 99 3.64 0.86 6.93
CA GLY A 99 4.72 1.84 6.98
C GLY A 99 5.52 1.90 5.69
N PHE A 100 5.88 0.73 5.14
CA PHE A 100 6.61 0.65 3.88
C PHE A 100 5.80 1.19 2.70
N ALA A 101 4.55 0.73 2.53
CA ALA A 101 3.65 1.17 1.47
C ALA A 101 3.42 2.70 1.51
N PHE A 102 3.12 3.24 2.70
CA PHE A 102 2.96 4.67 2.89
C PHE A 102 4.25 5.44 2.59
N HIS A 103 5.40 4.95 3.07
CA HIS A 103 6.69 5.60 2.84
C HIS A 103 7.03 5.68 1.35
N ALA A 104 6.76 4.62 0.56
CA ALA A 104 7.02 4.61 -0.88
C ALA A 104 6.26 5.74 -1.61
N GLY A 105 4.95 5.87 -1.35
CA GLY A 105 4.14 6.95 -1.93
C GLY A 105 4.54 8.34 -1.42
N ALA A 106 4.76 8.50 -0.11
CA ALA A 106 5.16 9.77 0.49
C ALA A 106 6.53 10.24 -0.01
N LYS A 107 7.47 9.32 -0.23
CA LYS A 107 8.80 9.60 -0.81
C LYS A 107 8.66 10.09 -2.24
N ALA A 108 7.85 9.42 -3.07
CA ALA A 108 7.58 9.84 -4.44
C ALA A 108 6.97 11.25 -4.50
N TRP A 109 5.95 11.51 -3.67
CA TRP A 109 5.30 12.81 -3.54
C TRP A 109 6.26 13.93 -3.11
N LYS A 110 7.10 13.69 -2.09
CA LYS A 110 8.12 14.66 -1.66
C LYS A 110 9.14 14.95 -2.76
N LYS A 111 9.61 13.92 -3.47
CA LYS A 111 10.57 14.06 -4.58
C LYS A 111 10.00 14.86 -5.75
N ALA A 112 8.68 14.80 -5.97
CA ALA A 112 7.97 15.59 -6.97
C ALA A 112 7.68 17.04 -6.54
N GLY A 113 8.17 17.49 -5.37
CA GLY A 113 7.93 18.84 -4.87
C GLY A 113 6.61 19.02 -4.12
N LYS A 114 6.05 17.92 -3.58
CA LYS A 114 4.78 17.90 -2.83
C LYS A 114 3.58 18.44 -3.63
N PRO A 115 3.32 17.94 -4.85
CA PRO A 115 2.19 18.40 -5.64
C PRO A 115 0.85 18.08 -4.97
N SER A 116 -0.17 18.90 -5.21
CA SER A 116 -1.52 18.74 -4.67
C SER A 116 -2.54 19.29 -5.67
N PRO A 117 -3.72 18.66 -5.85
CA PRO A 117 -4.16 17.44 -5.17
C PRO A 117 -3.57 16.16 -5.77
N LEU A 118 -3.27 15.19 -4.90
CA LEU A 118 -3.04 13.78 -5.21
C LEU A 118 -4.22 13.01 -4.61
N PRO A 119 -5.37 12.92 -5.31
CA PRO A 119 -6.63 12.56 -4.68
C PRO A 119 -6.80 11.06 -4.50
N TYR A 120 -7.43 10.65 -3.39
CA TYR A 120 -7.76 9.25 -3.08
C TYR A 120 -8.65 8.59 -4.14
N ARG A 121 -9.54 9.37 -4.78
CA ARG A 121 -10.50 8.85 -5.76
C ARG A 121 -9.82 8.10 -6.93
N ARG A 122 -8.58 8.47 -7.25
CA ARG A 122 -7.78 7.83 -8.30
C ARG A 122 -7.22 6.50 -7.83
N GLN A 123 -7.48 5.45 -8.62
CA GLN A 123 -7.10 4.08 -8.28
C GLN A 123 -5.62 3.95 -7.91
N ALA A 124 -4.71 4.57 -8.68
CA ALA A 124 -3.28 4.50 -8.42
C ALA A 124 -2.85 5.08 -7.05
N ASN A 125 -3.68 5.93 -6.44
CA ASN A 125 -3.40 6.56 -5.15
C ASN A 125 -4.00 5.80 -3.97
N ARG A 126 -5.00 4.93 -4.18
CA ARG A 126 -5.80 4.34 -3.11
C ARG A 126 -4.96 3.57 -2.10
N ASP A 127 -4.11 2.66 -2.58
CA ASP A 127 -3.30 1.82 -1.69
C ASP A 127 -2.34 2.63 -0.80
N PHE A 128 -1.87 3.79 -1.28
CA PHE A 128 -1.05 4.70 -0.48
C PHE A 128 -1.85 5.30 0.68
N PHE A 129 -3.06 5.80 0.41
CA PHE A 129 -3.92 6.38 1.45
C PHE A 129 -4.45 5.34 2.43
N GLU A 130 -4.87 4.18 1.93
CA GLU A 130 -5.35 3.07 2.77
C GLU A 130 -4.24 2.53 3.66
N SER A 131 -3.01 2.41 3.12
CA SER A 131 -1.83 2.09 3.94
C SER A 131 -1.53 3.17 4.98
N GLY A 132 -1.66 4.46 4.62
CA GLY A 132 -1.53 5.56 5.58
C GLY A 132 -2.54 5.45 6.74
N LYS A 133 -3.80 5.13 6.44
CA LYS A 133 -4.84 4.91 7.45
C LYS A 133 -4.55 3.67 8.33
N GLY A 134 -4.13 2.56 7.73
CA GLY A 134 -3.72 1.35 8.46
C GLY A 134 -2.50 1.62 9.36
N LEU A 135 -1.55 2.41 8.89
CA LEU A 135 -0.39 2.85 9.66
C LEU A 135 -0.80 3.72 10.86
N VAL A 136 -1.70 4.70 10.65
CA VAL A 136 -2.26 5.52 11.74
C VAL A 136 -2.86 4.65 12.82
N HIS A 137 -3.68 3.67 12.44
CA HIS A 137 -4.29 2.74 13.38
C HIS A 137 -3.24 1.98 14.20
N CYS A 138 -2.22 1.41 13.55
CA CYS A 138 -1.14 0.71 14.24
C CYS A 138 -0.35 1.64 15.19
N LEU A 139 -0.09 2.88 14.79
CA LEU A 139 0.63 3.87 15.59
C LEU A 139 -0.18 4.36 16.80
N GLN A 140 -1.51 4.48 16.67
CA GLN A 140 -2.41 4.78 17.78
C GLN A 140 -2.36 3.66 18.83
N GLN A 141 -2.47 2.40 18.42
CA GLN A 141 -2.34 1.26 19.33
C GLN A 141 -0.98 1.22 20.03
N ALA A 142 0.08 1.60 19.32
CA ALA A 142 1.43 1.72 19.86
C ALA A 142 1.69 3.02 20.65
N LYS A 143 0.68 3.86 20.87
CA LYS A 143 0.76 5.16 21.58
C LYS A 143 1.81 6.12 21.00
N LYS A 144 2.03 6.09 19.68
CA LYS A 144 3.01 6.94 18.97
C LYS A 144 2.35 8.20 18.39
N ARG A 145 1.82 9.06 19.26
CA ARG A 145 1.00 10.24 18.88
C ARG A 145 1.67 11.17 17.87
N GLN A 146 2.95 11.49 18.04
CA GLN A 146 3.67 12.36 17.11
C GLN A 146 3.72 11.77 15.70
N MET A 147 3.99 10.47 15.58
CA MET A 147 4.03 9.80 14.28
C MET A 147 2.63 9.71 13.63
N VAL A 148 1.57 9.55 14.44
CA VAL A 148 0.19 9.63 13.93
C VAL A 148 -0.06 11.00 13.28
N GLN A 149 0.32 12.07 13.95
CA GLN A 149 0.18 13.44 13.45
C GLN A 149 0.93 13.62 12.11
N GLU A 150 2.18 13.18 12.03
CA GLU A 150 3.00 13.28 10.82
C GLU A 150 2.38 12.55 9.62
N VAL A 151 1.83 11.35 9.83
CA VAL A 151 1.18 10.58 8.77
C VAL A 151 -0.09 11.29 8.29
N VAL A 152 -0.93 11.76 9.22
CA VAL A 152 -2.17 12.47 8.88
C VAL A 152 -1.89 13.79 8.16
N GLU A 153 -0.88 14.56 8.58
CA GLU A 153 -0.47 15.79 7.91
C GLU A 153 -0.05 15.56 6.45
N VAL A 154 0.71 14.48 6.19
CA VAL A 154 1.07 14.11 4.82
C VAL A 154 -0.16 13.71 4.01
N MET A 155 -1.06 12.90 4.56
CA MET A 155 -2.29 12.49 3.86
C MET A 155 -3.16 13.70 3.50
N LEU A 156 -3.35 14.65 4.43
CA LEU A 156 -4.14 15.86 4.20
C LEU A 156 -3.45 16.84 3.23
N ALA A 157 -2.11 16.87 3.19
CA ALA A 157 -1.39 17.67 2.20
C ALA A 157 -1.53 17.07 0.78
N CYS A 158 -1.56 15.74 0.66
CA CYS A 158 -1.84 15.05 -0.60
C CYS A 158 -3.28 15.26 -1.06
N ASP A 159 -4.27 14.98 -0.19
CA ASP A 159 -5.70 15.14 -0.50
C ASP A 159 -6.42 15.93 0.61
N PRO A 160 -6.58 17.26 0.42
CA PRO A 160 -7.23 18.12 1.40
C PRO A 160 -8.73 17.84 1.60
N THR A 161 -9.37 17.08 0.72
CA THR A 161 -10.80 16.75 0.84
C THR A 161 -11.09 15.73 1.94
N ASP A 162 -10.03 15.13 2.51
CA ASP A 162 -10.07 14.17 3.61
C ASP A 162 -11.08 13.02 3.42
N PRO A 163 -11.02 12.28 2.28
CA PRO A 163 -12.04 11.28 1.94
C PRO A 163 -12.04 10.07 2.88
N LEU A 164 -10.96 9.88 3.64
CA LEU A 164 -10.83 8.83 4.65
C LEU A 164 -11.12 9.31 6.08
N ALA A 165 -11.49 10.59 6.24
CA ALA A 165 -11.74 11.25 7.51
C ALA A 165 -10.59 11.05 8.52
N VAL A 166 -9.34 11.21 8.07
CA VAL A 166 -8.15 11.02 8.90
C VAL A 166 -7.91 12.18 9.87
N ARG A 167 -8.46 13.37 9.61
CA ARG A 167 -8.35 14.52 10.53
C ARG A 167 -8.88 14.21 11.93
N ARG A 168 -9.94 13.40 12.03
CA ARG A 168 -10.52 13.01 13.34
C ARG A 168 -9.63 12.05 14.13
N LEU A 169 -8.64 11.41 13.49
CA LEU A 169 -7.78 10.40 14.13
C LEU A 169 -6.65 11.01 14.98
N VAL A 170 -6.39 12.32 14.83
CA VAL A 170 -5.40 13.06 15.63
C VAL A 170 -6.03 13.90 16.76
N GLN A 171 -7.35 14.05 16.75
CA GLN A 171 -8.11 14.87 17.70
C GLN A 171 -8.47 14.12 19.00
N THR A 172 -8.26 12.81 19.05
CA THR A 172 -8.36 11.95 20.25
C THR A 172 -7.06 11.94 21.03
#